data_AF-A0A949BKA9-F1
#
_entry.id   AF-A0A949BKA9-F1
#
_cell.length_a   1.000
_cell.length_b   1.000
_cell.length_c   1.000
_cell.angle_alpha   90.00
_cell.angle_beta   90.00
_cell.angle_gamma   90.00
#
_symmetry.space_group_name_H-M   'P 1'
#
loop_
_entity.id
_entity.type
_entity.pdbx_description
1 polymer ?
#
loop_
_entity_poly.entity_id
_entity_poly.type
_entity_poly.pdbx_seq_one_letter_code
_entity_poly.pdbx_strand_id
1 'polypeptide(L)'
;MSGKRGIAVLAVENLKKELSNRLSGIKRVAVLGIGSQLKGDDAAGIIAAMRLKELIAKKSLSRDVEIFIGGTAPENITSEIKRFGPSAIIIIDSADIGSSPGSIGLIDAEDIGGISLSTHNLPATMLIEYLKQFLKCEVWIMGIQPKSLKFGEELSPEVSKTSESLAQMMAGLF
;
A
#
# COMPACT_ATOMS: atom_id res chain seq x y z
N MET A 1 -27.39 -2.05 4.12
CA MET A 1 -27.02 -0.71 3.63
C MET A 1 -25.58 -0.46 4.05
N SER A 2 -24.62 -0.80 3.19
CA SER A 2 -23.19 -0.53 3.45
C SER A 2 -22.94 0.92 3.05
N GLY A 3 -22.66 1.79 4.03
CA GLY A 3 -22.27 3.17 3.77
C GLY A 3 -20.89 3.16 3.11
N LYS A 4 -20.78 3.71 1.90
CA LYS A 4 -19.50 3.94 1.22
C LYS A 4 -18.57 4.67 2.19
N ARG A 5 -17.45 4.06 2.56
CA ARG A 5 -16.44 4.68 3.43
C ARG A 5 -15.53 5.51 2.52
N GLY A 6 -15.83 6.79 2.37
CA GLY A 6 -15.00 7.70 1.58
C GLY A 6 -13.53 7.69 2.02
N ILE A 7 -12.65 8.17 1.13
CA ILE A 7 -11.20 8.28 1.36
C ILE A 7 -10.93 8.96 2.70
N ALA A 8 -10.33 8.22 3.63
CA ALA A 8 -9.86 8.80 4.87
C ALA A 8 -8.41 9.24 4.67
N VAL A 9 -8.19 10.55 4.50
CA VAL A 9 -6.86 11.14 4.67
C VAL A 9 -6.58 11.15 6.16
N LEU A 10 -5.58 10.38 6.59
CA LEU A 10 -5.33 10.13 8.00
C LEU A 10 -3.95 10.64 8.40
N ALA A 11 -3.87 11.34 9.53
CA ALA A 11 -2.62 11.46 10.27
C ALA A 11 -2.10 10.05 10.61
N VAL A 12 -0.77 9.88 10.70
CA VAL A 12 -0.12 8.58 10.88
C VAL A 12 -0.62 7.84 12.14
N GLU A 13 -0.90 8.55 13.23
CA GLU A 13 -1.46 7.97 14.46
C GLU A 13 -2.87 7.40 14.25
N ASN A 14 -3.70 8.10 13.50
CA ASN A 14 -5.05 7.64 13.17
C ASN A 14 -5.01 6.46 12.18
N LEU A 15 -4.07 6.49 11.23
CA LEU A 15 -3.82 5.38 10.32
C LEU A 15 -3.40 4.11 11.07
N LYS A 16 -2.50 4.23 12.05
CA LYS A 16 -2.08 3.08 12.88
C LYS A 16 -3.27 2.44 13.60
N LYS A 17 -4.12 3.26 14.23
CA LYS A 17 -5.30 2.78 14.95
C LYS A 17 -6.29 2.09 14.00
N GLU A 18 -6.58 2.71 12.86
CA GLU A 18 -7.51 2.16 11.87
C GLU A 18 -6.99 0.85 11.29
N LEU A 19 -5.72 0.80 10.90
CA LEU A 19 -5.10 -0.41 10.37
C LEU A 19 -5.02 -1.52 11.41
N SER A 20 -4.71 -1.19 12.67
CA SER A 20 -4.73 -2.14 13.80
C SER A 20 -6.12 -2.76 13.98
N ASN A 21 -7.19 -1.95 13.90
CA ASN A 21 -8.57 -2.44 13.99
C ASN A 21 -8.91 -3.37 12.83
N ARG A 22 -8.57 -2.97 11.60
CA ARG A 22 -8.81 -3.77 10.38
C ARG A 22 -8.04 -5.09 10.39
N LEU A 23 -6.84 -5.09 10.94
CA LEU A 23 -5.99 -6.26 11.09
C LEU A 23 -6.36 -7.16 12.29
N SER A 24 -7.37 -6.80 13.08
CA SER A 24 -7.82 -7.61 14.21
C SER A 24 -8.34 -8.98 13.73
N GLY A 25 -7.80 -10.06 14.30
CA GLY A 25 -8.15 -11.43 13.92
C GLY A 25 -7.50 -11.95 12.62
N ILE A 26 -6.81 -11.09 11.85
CA ILE A 26 -6.15 -11.46 10.59
C ILE A 26 -4.74 -12.00 10.87
N LYS A 27 -4.52 -13.27 10.50
CA LYS A 27 -3.26 -13.99 10.77
C LYS A 27 -2.24 -13.98 9.64
N ARG A 28 -2.68 -13.88 8.37
CA ARG A 28 -1.81 -13.88 7.18
C ARG A 28 -2.02 -12.60 6.39
N VAL A 29 -0.97 -11.79 6.26
CA VAL A 29 -1.02 -10.48 5.59
C VAL A 29 0.03 -10.43 4.49
N ALA A 30 -0.39 -10.13 3.27
CA ALA A 30 0.53 -9.76 2.21
C ALA A 30 0.63 -8.24 2.15
N VAL A 31 1.85 -7.71 2.03
CA VAL A 31 2.07 -6.29 1.71
C VAL A 31 2.70 -6.21 0.33
N LEU A 32 2.13 -5.38 -0.53
CA LEU A 32 2.52 -5.21 -1.91
C LEU A 32 2.95 -3.77 -2.17
N GLY A 33 4.24 -3.53 -2.37
CA GLY A 33 4.76 -2.23 -2.83
C GLY A 33 4.71 -2.11 -4.35
N ILE A 34 4.03 -1.08 -4.85
CA ILE A 34 3.87 -0.76 -6.27
C ILE A 34 4.57 0.58 -6.55
N GLY A 35 5.02 0.78 -7.78
CA GLY A 35 5.52 2.07 -8.24
C GLY A 35 6.66 2.00 -9.24
N SER A 36 7.32 3.12 -9.47
CA SER A 36 8.50 3.20 -10.33
C SER A 36 9.64 3.95 -9.65
N GLN A 37 10.79 3.28 -9.47
CA GLN A 37 12.01 3.91 -8.98
C GLN A 37 12.57 4.98 -9.93
N LEU A 38 12.09 5.04 -11.18
CA LEU A 38 12.56 5.99 -12.18
C LEU A 38 11.73 7.29 -12.21
N LYS A 39 10.69 7.42 -11.39
CA LYS A 39 9.72 8.53 -11.47
C LYS A 39 9.52 9.26 -10.12
N GLY A 40 10.60 9.67 -9.45
CA GLY A 40 10.51 10.49 -8.24
C GLY A 40 9.69 9.83 -7.14
N ASP A 41 8.60 10.50 -6.74
CA ASP A 41 7.71 10.03 -5.67
C ASP A 41 6.89 8.78 -6.05
N ASP A 42 6.87 8.38 -7.32
CA ASP A 42 6.25 7.11 -7.74
C ASP A 42 6.94 5.91 -7.10
N ALA A 43 8.18 6.08 -6.64
CA ALA A 43 8.94 5.04 -5.96
C ALA A 43 8.45 4.77 -4.52
N ALA A 44 7.58 5.61 -3.96
CA ALA A 44 7.21 5.59 -2.54
C ALA A 44 6.73 4.21 -2.06
N GLY A 45 5.86 3.55 -2.82
CA GLY A 45 5.33 2.22 -2.47
C GLY A 45 6.41 1.14 -2.42
N ILE A 46 7.30 1.11 -3.41
CA ILE A 46 8.46 0.20 -3.44
C ILE A 46 9.39 0.45 -2.25
N ILE A 47 9.75 1.71 -2.01
CA ILE A 47 10.69 2.08 -0.96
C ILE A 47 10.13 1.73 0.42
N ALA A 48 8.87 2.06 0.70
CA ALA A 48 8.20 1.69 1.95
C ALA A 48 8.15 0.17 2.15
N ALA A 49 7.82 -0.60 1.12
CA ALA A 49 7.76 -2.06 1.19
C ALA A 49 9.16 -2.68 1.40
N MET A 50 10.19 -2.23 0.67
CA MET A 50 11.56 -2.69 0.87
C MET A 50 12.02 -2.42 2.31
N ARG A 51 11.76 -1.21 2.81
CA ARG A 51 12.11 -0.83 4.17
C ARG A 51 11.40 -1.67 5.22
N LEU A 52 10.10 -1.89 5.05
CA LEU A 52 9.31 -2.74 5.92
C LEU A 52 9.86 -4.16 5.97
N LYS A 53 10.25 -4.72 4.81
CA LYS A 53 10.86 -6.05 4.71
C LYS A 53 12.14 -6.16 5.55
N GLU A 54 13.01 -5.14 5.51
CA GLU A 54 14.22 -5.09 6.35
C GLU A 54 13.90 -5.04 7.85
N LEU A 55 12.89 -4.25 8.23
CA LEU A 55 12.51 -4.05 9.63
C LEU A 55 11.91 -5.31 10.25
N ILE A 56 11.07 -6.04 9.52
CA ILE A 56 10.42 -7.26 10.03
C ILE A 56 11.36 -8.47 10.03
N ALA A 57 12.37 -8.51 9.14
CA ALA A 57 13.33 -9.62 9.06
C ALA A 57 14.12 -9.83 10.37
N LYS A 58 14.19 -8.80 11.22
CA LYS A 58 14.89 -8.82 12.51
C LYS A 58 13.95 -9.00 13.71
N LYS A 59 12.68 -9.32 13.49
CA LYS A 59 11.63 -9.34 14.52
C LYS A 59 10.93 -10.70 14.61
N SER A 60 10.47 -11.03 15.80
CA SER A 60 9.42 -12.04 15.99
C SER A 60 8.08 -11.38 15.71
N LEU A 61 7.34 -11.89 14.73
CA LEU A 61 6.06 -11.32 14.31
C LEU A 61 4.89 -12.03 15.02
N SER A 62 3.89 -11.25 15.39
CA SER A 62 2.61 -11.70 15.95
C SER A 62 1.68 -12.33 14.90
N ARG A 63 2.00 -12.16 13.60
CA ARG A 63 1.26 -12.67 12.46
C ARG A 63 2.21 -13.06 11.32
N ASP A 64 1.73 -13.90 10.41
CA ASP A 64 2.47 -14.32 9.22
C ASP A 64 2.39 -13.22 8.15
N VAL A 65 3.52 -12.60 7.82
CA VAL A 65 3.59 -11.45 6.92
C VAL A 65 4.59 -11.73 5.81
N GLU A 66 4.16 -11.55 4.57
CA GLU A 66 5.06 -11.59 3.41
C GLU A 66 5.01 -10.26 2.65
N ILE A 67 6.19 -9.76 2.29
CA ILE A 67 6.36 -8.49 1.59
C ILE A 67 6.77 -8.74 0.14
N PHE A 68 5.94 -8.28 -0.79
CA PHE A 68 6.11 -8.39 -2.22
C PHE A 68 6.46 -7.02 -2.82
N ILE A 69 7.39 -7.03 -3.77
CA ILE A 69 7.75 -5.85 -4.56
C ILE A 69 7.19 -6.05 -5.97
N GLY A 70 6.10 -5.36 -6.29
CA GLY A 70 5.44 -5.46 -7.60
C GLY A 70 6.07 -4.59 -8.68
N GLY A 71 6.82 -3.55 -8.29
CA GLY A 71 7.40 -2.63 -9.26
C GLY A 71 6.29 -1.94 -10.07
N THR A 72 6.56 -1.76 -11.37
CA THR A 72 5.59 -1.20 -12.33
C THR A 72 4.63 -2.24 -12.91
N ALA A 73 4.83 -3.53 -12.62
CA ALA A 73 4.07 -4.64 -13.21
C ALA A 73 3.63 -5.64 -12.11
N PRO A 74 2.78 -5.20 -11.17
CA PRO A 74 2.36 -5.99 -10.01
C PRO A 74 1.54 -7.25 -10.37
N GLU A 75 1.01 -7.36 -11.59
CA GLU A 75 0.34 -8.55 -12.10
C GLU A 75 1.26 -9.77 -12.18
N ASN A 76 2.57 -9.57 -12.36
CA ASN A 76 3.56 -10.63 -12.52
C ASN A 76 3.81 -11.44 -11.24
N ILE A 77 3.39 -10.94 -10.08
CA ILE A 77 3.60 -11.57 -8.76
C ILE A 77 2.31 -12.12 -8.15
N THR A 78 1.21 -12.11 -8.92
CA THR A 78 -0.09 -12.62 -8.45
C THR A 78 -0.05 -14.09 -8.07
N SER A 79 0.79 -14.88 -8.75
CA SER A 79 0.93 -16.31 -8.49
C SER A 79 1.58 -16.59 -7.13
N GLU A 80 2.56 -15.77 -6.74
CA GLU A 80 3.30 -15.77 -5.49
C GLU A 80 2.35 -15.39 -4.35
N ILE A 81 1.62 -14.28 -4.50
CA ILE A 81 0.62 -13.82 -3.53
C ILE A 81 -0.45 -14.91 -3.33
N LYS A 82 -0.91 -15.54 -4.42
CA LYS A 82 -1.87 -16.65 -4.33
C LYS A 82 -1.30 -17.85 -3.57
N ARG A 83 -0.04 -18.23 -3.82
CA ARG A 83 0.63 -19.32 -3.09
C ARG A 83 0.77 -19.00 -1.61
N PHE A 84 1.04 -17.74 -1.25
CA PHE A 84 1.05 -17.30 0.14
C PHE A 84 -0.35 -17.35 0.79
N GLY A 85 -1.44 -17.25 0.03
CA GLY A 85 -2.80 -17.37 0.57
C GLY A 85 -3.11 -16.39 1.72
N PRO A 86 -2.95 -15.07 1.52
CA PRO A 86 -3.21 -14.07 2.54
C PRO A 86 -4.71 -13.97 2.85
N SER A 87 -5.05 -13.60 4.10
CA SER A 87 -6.41 -13.19 4.45
C SER A 87 -6.64 -11.69 4.24
N ALA A 88 -5.56 -10.90 4.16
CA ALA A 88 -5.60 -9.51 3.73
C ALA A 88 -4.37 -9.13 2.90
N ILE A 89 -4.59 -8.21 1.96
CA ILE A 89 -3.56 -7.59 1.14
C ILE A 89 -3.56 -6.09 1.42
N ILE A 90 -2.40 -5.56 1.73
CA ILE A 90 -2.15 -4.13 1.87
C ILE A 90 -1.29 -3.70 0.68
N ILE A 91 -1.83 -2.86 -0.19
CA ILE A 91 -1.09 -2.28 -1.30
C ILE A 91 -0.54 -0.93 -0.85
N ILE A 92 0.73 -0.64 -1.13
CA ILE A 92 1.33 0.66 -0.91
C ILE A 92 1.73 1.22 -2.27
N ASP A 93 1.24 2.41 -2.60
CA ASP A 93 1.47 3.05 -3.89
C ASP A 93 1.54 4.57 -3.74
N SER A 94 2.12 5.24 -4.74
CA SER A 94 1.88 6.66 -4.92
C SER A 94 0.43 6.85 -5.37
N ALA A 95 -0.29 7.83 -4.81
CA ALA A 95 -1.67 8.10 -5.21
C ALA A 95 -1.98 9.58 -5.07
N ASP A 96 -2.51 10.20 -6.13
CA ASP A 96 -3.02 11.57 -6.04
C ASP A 96 -4.38 11.57 -5.34
N ILE A 97 -4.37 11.93 -4.06
CA ILE A 97 -5.53 12.02 -3.18
C ILE A 97 -5.95 13.47 -2.94
N GLY A 98 -5.41 14.42 -3.72
CA GLY A 98 -5.73 15.85 -3.60
C GLY A 98 -5.30 16.48 -2.27
N SER A 99 -4.25 15.96 -1.64
CA SER A 99 -3.76 16.42 -0.33
C SER A 99 -2.35 17.02 -0.40
N SER A 100 -1.75 17.32 0.75
CA SER A 100 -0.36 17.78 0.82
C SER A 100 0.61 16.63 0.52
N PRO A 101 1.76 16.86 -0.16
CA PRO A 101 2.75 15.81 -0.40
C PRO A 101 3.15 15.05 0.86
N GLY A 102 3.25 13.72 0.75
CA GLY A 102 3.52 12.82 1.85
C GLY A 102 2.31 12.52 2.75
N SER A 103 1.12 13.07 2.47
CA SER A 103 -0.10 12.65 3.16
C SER A 103 -0.46 11.21 2.79
N ILE A 104 -1.04 10.45 3.74
CA ILE A 104 -1.46 9.07 3.50
C ILE A 104 -2.98 8.99 3.48
N GLY A 105 -3.52 8.37 2.43
CA GLY A 105 -4.92 7.95 2.35
C GLY A 105 -5.02 6.43 2.52
N LEU A 106 -5.89 5.98 3.43
CA LEU A 106 -6.32 4.59 3.46
C LEU A 106 -7.59 4.46 2.63
N ILE A 107 -7.49 3.69 1.55
CA ILE A 107 -8.54 3.55 0.53
C ILE A 107 -9.01 2.10 0.54
N ASP A 108 -10.31 1.93 0.72
CA ASP A 108 -10.97 0.65 0.51
C ASP A 108 -11.00 0.33 -0.98
N ALA A 109 -10.72 -0.93 -1.34
CA ALA A 109 -10.69 -1.33 -2.74
C ALA A 109 -12.03 -1.08 -3.48
N GLU A 110 -13.13 -0.96 -2.75
CA GLU A 110 -14.47 -0.68 -3.27
C GLU A 110 -14.66 0.77 -3.69
N ASP A 111 -13.83 1.68 -3.17
CA ASP A 111 -13.91 3.12 -3.41
C ASP A 111 -12.94 3.59 -4.51
N ILE A 112 -12.14 2.67 -5.09
CA ILE A 112 -11.18 2.96 -6.17
C ILE A 112 -11.87 3.47 -7.44
N GLY A 113 -13.09 3.03 -7.74
CA GLY A 113 -13.82 3.43 -8.95
C GLY A 113 -14.08 4.94 -9.07
N GLY A 114 -13.88 5.71 -7.98
CA GLY A 114 -13.96 7.18 -7.97
C GLY A 114 -12.61 7.91 -7.90
N ILE A 115 -11.47 7.20 -7.95
CA ILE A 115 -10.13 7.74 -7.65
C ILE A 115 -9.19 7.51 -8.84
N SER A 116 -8.52 8.57 -9.28
CA SER A 116 -7.41 8.45 -10.22
C SER A 116 -6.14 8.06 -9.46
N LEU A 117 -5.87 6.76 -9.34
CA LEU A 117 -4.52 6.28 -9.00
C LEU A 117 -3.55 6.82 -10.09
N SER A 118 -2.49 7.51 -9.65
CA SER A 118 -1.43 8.18 -10.41
C SER A 118 -1.47 8.03 -11.94
N THR A 119 -2.04 9.02 -12.66
CA THR A 119 -1.98 9.33 -14.13
C THR A 119 -1.80 8.25 -15.22
N HIS A 120 -1.85 6.95 -14.94
CA HIS A 120 -1.93 5.81 -15.84
C HIS A 120 -1.98 4.58 -14.94
N ASN A 121 -3.12 3.89 -14.75
CA ASN A 121 -3.15 2.43 -14.59
C ASN A 121 -4.55 1.81 -14.44
N LEU A 122 -5.23 1.58 -15.57
CA LEU A 122 -6.24 0.51 -15.69
C LEU A 122 -5.77 -0.86 -15.09
N PRO A 123 -4.47 -1.23 -15.16
CA PRO A 123 -3.96 -2.48 -14.60
C PRO A 123 -4.08 -2.61 -13.07
N ALA A 124 -3.97 -1.52 -12.29
CA ALA A 124 -4.00 -1.60 -10.82
C ALA A 124 -5.42 -1.90 -10.31
N THR A 125 -6.44 -1.23 -10.86
CA THR A 125 -7.84 -1.52 -10.52
C THR A 125 -8.23 -2.94 -10.93
N MET A 126 -7.83 -3.39 -12.12
CA MET A 126 -8.07 -4.77 -12.57
C MET A 126 -7.34 -5.80 -11.70
N LEU A 127 -6.10 -5.53 -11.28
CA LEU A 127 -5.37 -6.37 -10.34
C LEU A 127 -6.12 -6.48 -9.01
N ILE A 128 -6.62 -5.38 -8.48
CA ILE A 128 -7.32 -5.37 -7.20
C ILE A 128 -8.64 -6.13 -7.28
N GLU A 129 -9.40 -5.95 -8.36
CA GLU A 129 -10.60 -6.75 -8.64
C GLU A 129 -10.27 -8.24 -8.74
N TYR A 130 -9.21 -8.59 -9.48
CA TYR A 130 -8.73 -9.97 -9.58
C TYR A 130 -8.35 -10.53 -8.19
N LEU A 131 -7.55 -9.82 -7.40
CA LEU A 131 -7.12 -10.27 -6.07
C LEU A 131 -8.33 -10.48 -5.15
N LYS A 132 -9.31 -9.55 -5.14
CA LYS A 132 -10.53 -9.70 -4.34
C LYS A 132 -11.36 -10.91 -4.77
N GLN A 133 -11.63 -11.04 -6.08
CA GLN A 133 -12.52 -12.10 -6.59
C GLN A 133 -11.90 -13.49 -6.42
N PHE A 134 -10.60 -13.64 -6.70
CA PHE A 134 -9.97 -14.95 -6.75
C PHE A 134 -9.36 -15.39 -5.41
N LEU A 135 -8.90 -14.46 -4.57
CA LEU A 135 -8.29 -14.80 -3.27
C LEU A 135 -9.27 -14.69 -2.09
N LYS A 136 -10.45 -14.08 -2.27
CA LYS A 136 -11.45 -13.89 -1.21
C LYS A 136 -10.85 -13.28 0.07
N CYS A 137 -9.96 -12.32 -0.10
CA CYS A 137 -9.27 -11.63 0.98
C CYS A 137 -9.67 -10.16 1.04
N GLU A 138 -9.47 -9.54 2.20
CA GLU A 138 -9.58 -8.09 2.33
C GLU A 138 -8.46 -7.40 1.52
N VAL A 139 -8.77 -6.28 0.87
CA VAL A 139 -7.77 -5.51 0.11
C VAL A 139 -7.91 -4.04 0.44
N TRP A 140 -6.81 -3.44 0.90
CA TRP A 140 -6.73 -2.02 1.21
C TRP A 140 -5.53 -1.40 0.51
N ILE A 141 -5.65 -0.13 0.11
CA ILE A 141 -4.55 0.64 -0.45
C ILE A 141 -4.15 1.72 0.54
N MET A 142 -2.84 1.84 0.79
CA MET A 142 -2.22 2.98 1.42
C MET A 142 -1.58 3.84 0.33
N GLY A 143 -2.31 4.88 -0.09
CA GLY A 143 -1.88 5.82 -1.10
C GLY A 143 -1.09 6.97 -0.47
N ILE A 144 0.13 7.20 -0.94
CA ILE A 144 0.98 8.32 -0.51
C ILE A 144 0.88 9.44 -1.55
N GLN A 145 0.46 10.64 -1.13
CA GLN A 145 0.38 11.80 -2.01
C GLN A 145 1.77 12.18 -2.55
N PRO A 146 1.99 12.15 -3.87
CA PRO A 146 3.26 12.59 -4.45
C PRO A 146 3.35 14.12 -4.51
N LYS A 147 4.58 14.64 -4.52
CA LYS A 147 4.93 16.01 -4.90
C LYS A 147 5.28 16.09 -6.39
N SER A 148 6.04 15.12 -6.89
CA SER A 148 6.50 15.05 -8.29
C SER A 148 6.67 13.61 -8.75
N LEU A 149 6.16 13.32 -9.95
CA LEU A 149 6.28 12.02 -10.63
C LEU A 149 7.19 12.10 -11.87
N LYS A 150 8.09 13.10 -11.92
CA LYS A 150 8.96 13.32 -13.08
C LYS A 150 10.03 12.23 -13.18
N PHE A 151 10.34 11.87 -14.42
CA PHE A 151 11.38 10.89 -14.70
C PHE A 151 12.76 11.38 -14.27
N GLY A 152 13.53 10.50 -13.63
CA GLY A 152 14.90 10.76 -13.18
C GLY A 152 15.02 11.62 -11.91
N GLU A 153 13.90 12.03 -11.30
CA GLU A 153 13.92 12.68 -9.99
C GLU A 153 14.02 11.64 -8.87
N GLU A 154 14.60 12.05 -7.74
CA GLU A 154 14.59 11.30 -6.48
C GLU A 154 13.27 11.52 -5.72
N LEU A 155 13.03 10.73 -4.66
CA LEU A 155 11.90 10.99 -3.76
C LEU A 155 12.04 12.37 -3.13
N SER A 156 10.95 13.11 -3.12
CA SER A 156 10.85 14.34 -2.35
C SER A 156 11.06 14.07 -0.85
N PRO A 157 11.65 15.02 -0.09
CA PRO A 157 11.89 14.84 1.34
C PRO A 157 10.63 14.48 2.13
N GLU A 158 9.49 15.07 1.76
CA GLU A 158 8.18 14.82 2.38
C GLU A 158 7.74 13.36 2.20
N VAL A 159 7.79 12.85 0.96
CA VAL A 159 7.39 11.48 0.62
C VAL A 159 8.38 10.44 1.15
N SER A 160 9.68 10.75 1.12
CA SER A 160 10.73 9.92 1.71
C SER A 160 10.51 9.72 3.22
N LYS A 161 10.27 10.82 3.96
CA LYS A 161 9.96 10.77 5.39
C LYS A 161 8.70 9.97 5.69
N THR A 162 7.66 10.15 4.89
CA THR A 162 6.41 9.39 5.02
C THR A 162 6.63 7.91 4.76
N SER A 163 7.39 7.54 3.73
CA SER A 163 7.67 6.15 3.38
C SER A 163 8.40 5.41 4.51
N GLU A 164 9.40 6.04 5.12
CA GLU A 164 10.09 5.50 6.30
C GLU A 164 9.14 5.37 7.51
N SER A 165 8.36 6.42 7.79
CA SER A 165 7.43 6.44 8.94
C SER A 165 6.34 5.38 8.80
N LEU A 166 5.82 5.19 7.58
CA LEU A 166 4.84 4.16 7.26
C LEU A 166 5.41 2.76 7.50
N ALA A 167 6.61 2.48 6.99
CA ALA A 167 7.29 1.19 7.18
C ALA A 167 7.51 0.88 8.67
N GLN A 168 7.97 1.87 9.46
CA GLN A 168 8.17 1.71 10.90
C GLN A 168 6.86 1.45 11.65
N MET A 169 5.79 2.18 11.28
CA MET A 169 4.47 2.00 11.87
C MET A 169 3.93 0.59 11.60
N MET A 170 3.99 0.12 10.35
CA MET A 170 3.55 -1.22 9.97
C MET A 170 4.36 -2.31 10.65
N ALA A 171 5.69 -2.16 10.74
CA ALA A 171 6.57 -3.09 11.46
C ALA A 171 6.32 -3.13 12.98
N GLY A 172 5.52 -2.21 13.53
CA GLY A 172 5.04 -2.23 14.92
C GLY A 172 3.64 -2.86 15.08
N LEU A 173 2.92 -3.12 13.97
CA LEU A 173 1.61 -3.79 13.96
C LEU A 173 1.72 -5.30 13.68
N PHE A 174 2.84 -5.70 13.09
CA PHE A 174 3.20 -7.08 12.79
C PHE A 174 4.02 -7.65 13.94
#